data_AF-A0AAE8T214-F1
#
_entry.id   AF-A0AAE8T214-F1
#
_cell.length_a   1.000
_cell.length_b   1.000
_cell.length_c   1.000
_cell.angle_alpha   90.00
_cell.angle_beta   90.00
_cell.angle_gamma   90.00
#
_symmetry.space_group_name_H-M   'P 1'
#
loop_
_entity.id
_entity.type
_entity.pdbx_description
1 polymer ?
#
loop_
_entity_poly.entity_id
_entity_poly.type
_entity_poly.pdbx_seq_one_letter_code
_entity_poly.pdbx_strand_id
1 'polypeptide(L)'
;MARPGTRRAFDIAAIVIETSDQWPSVSDVWWILFDTNRRFACGFPQDAEGAKAAIDRLLDLPGVDHRKVIDAQTSARNATFPIRERAAPAEPKDGEAHHID
;
A
#
# COMPACT_ATOMS: atom_id res chain seq x y z
N MET A 1 22.03 -28.25 11.02
CA MET A 1 21.97 -26.91 10.41
C MET A 1 20.51 -26.52 10.24
N ALA A 2 20.01 -25.59 11.06
CA ALA A 2 18.65 -25.09 10.93
C ALA A 2 18.60 -24.15 9.70
N ARG A 3 17.73 -24.47 8.73
CA ARG A 3 17.44 -23.55 7.63
C ARG A 3 16.86 -22.27 8.26
N PRO A 4 17.33 -21.07 7.91
CA PRO A 4 16.71 -19.84 8.41
C PRO A 4 15.25 -19.88 7.96
N GLY A 5 14.35 -19.98 8.93
CA GLY A 5 12.92 -19.92 8.68
C GLY A 5 12.65 -18.64 7.91
N THR A 6 12.25 -18.81 6.65
CA THR A 6 11.60 -17.78 5.84
C THR A 6 10.57 -17.12 6.74
N ARG A 7 10.87 -15.91 7.23
CA ARG A 7 9.83 -15.05 7.78
C ARG A 7 8.75 -15.04 6.72
N ARG A 8 7.54 -15.47 7.06
CA ARG A 8 6.39 -15.33 6.17
C ARG A 8 6.33 -13.84 5.84
N ALA A 9 6.83 -13.48 4.67
CA ALA A 9 6.65 -12.15 4.15
C ALA A 9 5.14 -11.96 4.11
N PHE A 10 4.62 -10.96 4.82
CA PHE A 10 3.24 -10.57 4.64
C PHE A 10 3.05 -10.35 3.14
N ASP A 11 2.11 -11.08 2.53
CA ASP A 11 1.85 -11.01 1.09
C ASP A 11 1.07 -9.72 0.82
N ILE A 12 1.80 -8.60 0.89
CA ILE A 12 1.26 -7.26 0.69
C ILE A 12 1.10 -7.09 -0.82
N ALA A 13 -0.14 -7.04 -1.28
CA ALA A 13 -0.42 -6.79 -2.68
C ALA A 13 -0.48 -5.31 -2.99
N ALA A 14 -0.97 -4.45 -2.08
CA ALA A 14 -0.94 -3.03 -2.33
C ALA A 14 -0.53 -2.21 -1.12
N ILE A 15 0.18 -1.12 -1.38
CA ILE A 15 0.57 -0.12 -0.40
C ILE A 15 0.13 1.23 -0.94
N VAL A 16 -0.56 1.97 -0.09
CA VAL A 16 -1.14 3.26 -0.40
C VAL A 16 -0.74 4.24 0.67
N ILE A 17 -0.28 5.41 0.26
CA ILE A 17 -0.04 6.53 1.18
C ILE A 17 -1.21 7.48 1.05
N GLU A 18 -1.87 7.76 2.16
CA GLU A 18 -2.90 8.78 2.25
C GLU A 18 -2.30 9.98 2.98
N THR A 19 -2.25 11.12 2.31
CA THR A 19 -1.98 12.40 2.98
C THR A 19 -3.29 12.98 3.47
N SER A 20 -3.29 13.54 4.67
CA SER A 20 -4.43 14.21 5.30
C SER A 20 -4.00 15.58 5.79
N ASP A 21 -4.83 16.59 5.59
CA ASP A 21 -4.60 17.96 6.08
C ASP A 21 -5.32 18.22 7.41
N GLN A 22 -5.76 17.17 8.10
CA GLN A 22 -6.51 17.23 9.36
C GLN A 22 -5.63 17.48 10.60
N TRP A 23 -4.55 18.22 10.41
CA TRP A 23 -3.72 18.75 11.48
C TRP A 23 -4.53 19.75 12.33
N PRO A 24 -4.48 19.72 13.69
CA PRO A 24 -3.45 19.14 14.58
C PRO A 24 -3.83 17.82 15.27
N SER A 25 -4.99 17.25 14.96
CA SER A 25 -5.52 16.09 15.70
C SER A 25 -5.08 14.75 15.13
N VAL A 26 -4.50 14.74 13.93
CA VAL A 26 -4.23 13.53 13.14
C VAL A 26 -2.91 13.71 12.39
N SER A 27 -2.16 12.63 12.18
CA SER A 27 -0.95 12.65 11.35
C SER A 27 -1.26 13.03 9.91
N ASP A 28 -0.36 13.80 9.30
CA ASP A 28 -0.49 14.26 7.93
C ASP A 28 -0.28 13.14 6.90
N VAL A 29 0.33 12.02 7.28
CA VAL A 29 0.67 10.91 6.38
C VAL A 29 0.31 9.56 7.00
N TRP A 30 -0.47 8.79 6.27
CA TRP A 30 -0.97 7.46 6.63
C TRP A 30 -0.51 6.41 5.63
N TRP A 31 0.01 5.31 6.14
CA TRP A 31 0.45 4.16 5.36
C TRP A 31 -0.61 3.07 5.47
N ILE A 32 -1.30 2.79 4.36
CA ILE A 32 -2.37 1.81 4.27
C ILE A 32 -1.89 0.62 3.44
N LEU A 33 -2.02 -0.56 4.02
CA LEU A 33 -1.57 -1.83 3.47
C LEU A 33 -2.76 -2.72 3.15
N PHE A 34 -2.73 -3.31 1.96
CA PHE A 34 -3.71 -4.28 1.52
C PHE A 34 -3.04 -5.62 1.23
N ASP A 35 -3.69 -6.68 1.68
CA ASP A 35 -3.32 -8.06 1.37
C ASP A 35 -3.64 -8.41 -0.09
N THR A 36 -3.13 -9.55 -0.58
CA THR A 36 -3.50 -10.17 -1.88
C THR A 36 -4.99 -10.19 -2.21
N ASN A 37 -5.85 -10.27 -1.20
CA ASN A 37 -7.30 -10.25 -1.39
C ASN A 37 -7.90 -8.83 -1.50
N ARG A 38 -7.08 -7.79 -1.70
CA ARG A 38 -7.46 -6.37 -1.63
C ARG A 38 -8.17 -5.98 -0.33
N ARG A 39 -7.95 -6.75 0.74
CA ARG A 39 -8.50 -6.46 2.07
C ARG A 39 -7.53 -5.57 2.83
N PHE A 40 -8.07 -4.57 3.52
CA PHE A 40 -7.31 -3.76 4.47
C PHE A 40 -6.63 -4.68 5.48
N ALA A 41 -5.31 -4.71 5.44
CA ALA A 41 -4.49 -5.53 6.31
C ALA A 41 -4.04 -4.71 7.52
N CYS A 42 -3.52 -3.51 7.27
CA CYS A 42 -3.01 -2.63 8.31
C CYS A 42 -2.98 -1.18 7.82
N GLY A 43 -3.17 -0.23 8.73
CA GLY A 43 -3.00 1.18 8.49
C GLY A 43 -2.27 1.78 9.68
N PHE A 44 -1.19 2.52 9.44
CA PHE A 44 -0.48 3.22 10.51
C PHE A 44 -0.03 4.62 10.08
N PRO A 45 -0.05 5.60 11.00
CA PRO A 45 0.48 6.92 10.71
C PRO A 45 2.01 6.89 10.66
N GLN A 46 2.60 7.76 9.84
CA GLN A 46 4.05 7.87 9.71
C GLN A 46 4.74 8.29 11.02
N ASP A 47 4.02 8.98 11.92
CA ASP A 47 4.53 9.42 13.23
C ASP A 47 4.43 8.34 14.32
N ALA A 48 3.90 7.15 14.02
CA ALA A 48 3.82 6.08 15.01
C ALA A 48 5.20 5.57 15.44
N GLU A 49 5.32 5.14 16.69
CA GLU A 49 6.54 4.53 17.20
C GLU A 49 6.86 3.24 16.43
N GLY A 50 8.06 3.16 15.85
CA GLY A 50 8.46 2.04 15.00
C GLY A 50 7.99 2.15 13.54
N ALA A 51 7.23 3.17 13.15
CA ALA A 51 6.80 3.39 11.75
C ALA A 51 8.00 3.46 10.80
N LYS A 52 9.09 4.12 11.20
CA LYS A 52 10.32 4.18 10.39
C LYS A 52 10.85 2.80 10.01
N ALA A 53 10.91 1.86 10.97
CA ALA A 53 11.41 0.50 10.71
C ALA A 53 10.44 -0.31 9.85
N ALA A 54 9.12 -0.07 9.98
CA ALA A 54 8.12 -0.68 9.13
C ALA A 54 8.21 -0.15 7.69
N ILE A 55 8.27 1.18 7.53
CA ILE A 55 8.40 1.86 6.23
C ILE A 55 9.67 1.41 5.53
N ASP A 56 10.82 1.37 6.22
CA ASP A 56 12.09 0.91 5.64
C ASP A 56 11.97 -0.51 5.06
N ARG A 57 11.33 -1.43 5.80
CA ARG A 57 11.03 -2.77 5.29
C ARG A 57 10.02 -2.80 4.15
N LEU A 58 9.06 -1.88 4.11
CA LEU A 58 8.12 -1.77 3.00
C LEU A 58 8.82 -1.26 1.75
N LEU A 59 9.69 -0.25 1.87
CA LEU A 59 10.46 0.33 0.77
C LEU A 59 11.52 -0.63 0.19
N ASP A 60 11.98 -1.60 0.99
CA ASP A 60 12.85 -2.69 0.54
C ASP A 60 12.11 -3.74 -0.33
N LEU A 61 10.77 -3.72 -0.35
CA LEU A 61 10.01 -4.67 -1.15
C LEU A 61 10.17 -4.41 -2.66
N PRO A 62 10.41 -5.45 -3.47
CA PRO A 62 10.52 -5.30 -4.91
C PRO A 62 9.18 -4.82 -5.50
N GLY A 63 9.27 -3.81 -6.38
CA GLY A 63 8.12 -3.20 -7.06
C GLY A 63 7.49 -2.03 -6.32
N VAL A 64 8.09 -1.53 -5.24
CA VAL A 64 7.71 -0.23 -4.66
C VAL A 64 8.24 0.91 -5.51
N ASP A 65 7.38 1.88 -5.81
CA ASP A 65 7.76 3.09 -6.51
C ASP A 65 8.15 4.19 -5.49
N HIS A 66 9.45 4.34 -5.25
CA HIS A 66 9.98 5.37 -4.33
C HIS A 66 9.64 6.79 -4.77
N ARG A 67 9.39 7.04 -6.07
CA ARG A 67 9.00 8.39 -6.53
C ARG A 67 7.61 8.75 -6.03
N LYS A 68 6.67 7.81 -6.09
CA LYS A 68 5.32 8.03 -5.56
C LYS A 68 5.30 8.25 -4.05
N VAL A 69 6.24 7.63 -3.31
CA VAL A 69 6.42 7.88 -1.88
C VAL A 69 6.85 9.32 -1.64
N ILE A 70 7.82 9.81 -2.42
CA ILE A 70 8.29 11.20 -2.35
C ILE A 70 7.16 12.16 -2.73
N ASP A 71 6.46 11.92 -3.84
CA ASP A 71 5.33 12.74 -4.28
C ASP A 71 4.26 12.85 -3.19
N ALA A 72 3.89 11.71 -2.57
CA ALA A 72 2.94 11.67 -1.47
C ALA A 72 3.42 12.54 -0.30
N GLN A 73 4.66 12.37 0.17
CA GLN A 73 5.20 13.15 1.28
C GLN A 73 5.36 14.64 0.97
N THR A 74 5.50 15.02 -0.31
CA THR A 74 5.55 16.42 -0.75
C THR A 74 4.17 17.03 -1.02
N SER A 75 3.10 16.22 -0.98
CA SER A 75 1.74 16.69 -1.21
C SER A 75 1.21 17.40 0.03
N ALA A 76 0.95 18.70 -0.09
CA ALA A 76 0.30 19.52 0.94
C ALA A 76 -1.24 19.44 0.90
N ARG A 77 -1.81 18.47 0.17
CA ARG A 77 -3.26 18.29 0.01
C ARG A 77 -3.65 16.87 0.36
N ASN A 78 -4.89 16.70 0.82
CA ASN A 78 -5.48 15.38 1.07
C ASN A 78 -5.56 14.58 -0.23
N ALA A 79 -4.72 13.55 -0.36
CA ALA A 79 -4.56 12.79 -1.59
C ALA A 79 -4.06 11.37 -1.29
N THR A 80 -4.42 10.45 -2.17
CA THR A 80 -4.13 9.02 -2.02
C THR A 80 -3.17 8.59 -3.13
N PHE A 81 -1.98 8.12 -2.74
CA PHE A 81 -0.90 7.73 -3.62
C PHE A 81 -0.64 6.22 -3.52
N PRO A 82 -1.10 5.41 -4.49
CA PRO A 82 -0.77 3.99 -4.54
C PRO A 82 0.68 3.80 -4.98
N ILE A 83 1.58 3.48 -4.04
CA ILE A 83 3.04 3.34 -4.28
C ILE A 83 3.40 1.96 -4.82
N ARG A 84 2.57 0.96 -4.53
CA ARG A 84 2.75 -0.41 -4.97
C ARG A 84 1.38 -1.01 -5.15
N GLU A 85 1.14 -1.57 -6.32
CA GLU A 85 -0.01 -2.40 -6.60
C GLU A 85 0.51 -3.61 -7.37
N ARG A 86 0.46 -4.78 -6.73
CA ARG A 86 0.50 -6.04 -7.47
C ARG A 86 -0.76 -6.01 -8.30
N ALA A 87 -0.61 -5.96 -9.63
CA ALA A 87 -1.73 -6.13 -10.53
C ALA A 87 -2.49 -7.36 -10.06
N ALA A 88 -3.72 -7.16 -9.56
CA ALA A 88 -4.65 -8.25 -9.48
C ALA A 88 -4.65 -8.89 -10.88
N PRO A 89 -4.68 -10.23 -11.01
CA PRO A 89 -5.06 -10.79 -12.30
C PRO A 89 -6.39 -10.10 -12.62
N ALA A 90 -6.38 -9.30 -13.69
CA ALA A 90 -7.55 -8.59 -14.13
C ALA A 90 -8.70 -9.59 -14.11
N GLU A 91 -9.77 -9.29 -13.37
CA GLU A 91 -11.02 -10.02 -13.51
C GLU A 91 -11.26 -10.16 -15.02
N PRO A 92 -11.37 -11.39 -15.55
CA PRO A 92 -11.81 -11.56 -16.92
C PRO A 92 -13.14 -10.83 -16.99
N LYS A 93 -13.21 -9.84 -17.87
CA LYS A 93 -14.47 -9.20 -18.25
C LYS A 93 -15.23 -10.23 -19.10
N ASP A 94 -15.60 -11.36 -18.51
CA ASP A 94 -16.57 -12.29 -19.09
C ASP A 94 -17.95 -11.70 -18.85
N GLY A 95 -18.29 -10.78 -19.74
CA GLY A 95 -19.56 -10.07 -19.75
C GLY A 95 -19.92 -9.55 -21.14
N GLU A 96 -19.41 -10.19 -22.20
CA GLU A 96 -19.97 -10.06 -23.54
C GLU A 96 -20.81 -11.30 -23.84
N ALA A 97 -21.98 -11.37 -23.21
CA ALA A 97 -23.05 -12.24 -23.71
C ALA A 97 -23.88 -11.40 -24.67
N HIS A 98 -23.68 -11.69 -25.96
CA HIS A 98 -24.49 -11.28 -27.09
C HIS A 98 -25.98 -11.22 -26.74
N HIS A 99 -26.57 -10.03 -26.83
CA HIS A 99 -28.01 -9.89 -26.96
C HIS A 99 -28.38 -10.21 -28.41
N ILE A 100 -28.99 -11.37 -28.60
CA ILE A 100 -29.75 -11.72 -29.79
C ILE A 100 -31.19 -11.22 -29.59
N ASP A 101 -31.64 -10.33 -30.46
CA ASP A 101 -33.02 -10.28 -30.98
C ASP A 101 -33.01 -9.60 -32.36
#